data_AF-A0A8S4R0J4-F1
#
_entry.id   AF-A0A8S4R0J4-F1
#
_cell.length_a   1.000
_cell.length_b   1.000
_cell.length_c   1.000
_cell.angle_alpha   90.00
_cell.angle_beta   90.00
_cell.angle_gamma   90.00
#
_symmetry.space_group_name_H-M   'P 1'
#
loop_
_entity.id
_entity.type
_entity.pdbx_description
1 polymer ?
#
loop_
_entity_poly.entity_id
_entity_poly.type
_entity_poly.pdbx_seq_one_letter_code
_entity_poly.pdbx_strand_id
1 'polypeptide(L)'
;MGEWVCTQVPCGARCGAVGDPHYTTFDGLRYNFMGHCTYTLLKTENITIDAENVACSGAITEAMNLSPYHGEGKPSCTKAVYIQHFGANINLKQGGFILVNGKEVTALPAKVGDIKIRAASSLFIM
;
A
#
# COMPACT_ATOMS: atom_id res chain seq x y z
N MET A 1 -23.73 28.24 30.85
CA MET A 1 -23.68 27.23 29.77
C MET A 1 -22.77 27.81 28.70
N GLY A 2 -21.74 27.07 28.30
CA GLY A 2 -20.81 27.51 27.26
C GLY A 2 -21.27 27.03 25.89
N GLU A 3 -21.13 27.89 24.89
CA GLU A 3 -21.36 27.56 23.48
C GLU A 3 -20.00 27.43 22.79
N TRP A 4 -19.80 26.35 22.03
CA TRP A 4 -18.59 26.14 21.25
C TRP A 4 -18.72 26.81 19.89
N VAL A 5 -17.72 27.60 19.51
CA VAL A 5 -17.56 28.11 18.15
C VAL A 5 -16.47 27.29 17.46
N CYS A 6 -16.88 26.38 16.58
CA CYS A 6 -15.95 25.53 15.83
C CYS A 6 -15.41 26.25 14.58
N THR A 7 -14.14 26.02 14.25
CA THR A 7 -13.51 26.47 13.00
C THR A 7 -13.36 25.33 12.00
N GLN A 8 -13.52 25.62 10.71
CA GLN A 8 -13.28 24.65 9.63
C GLN A 8 -11.86 24.80 9.08
N VAL A 9 -10.87 24.28 9.82
CA VAL A 9 -9.47 24.30 9.39
C VAL A 9 -9.23 23.14 8.41
N PRO A 10 -8.64 23.38 7.22
CA PRO A 10 -8.32 22.31 6.28
C PRO A 10 -7.38 21.26 6.89
N CYS A 11 -7.67 19.98 6.64
CA CYS A 11 -6.86 18.85 7.08
C CYS A 11 -6.70 17.82 5.96
N GLY A 12 -5.65 17.00 6.03
CA GLY A 12 -5.44 15.91 5.10
C GLY A 12 -6.32 14.70 5.43
N ALA A 13 -6.67 13.92 4.41
CA ALA A 13 -7.31 12.61 4.55
C ALA A 13 -6.31 11.49 4.22
N ARG A 14 -6.52 10.30 4.78
CA ARG A 14 -5.64 9.13 4.56
C ARG A 14 -6.47 7.89 4.27
N CYS A 15 -6.11 7.18 3.21
CA CYS A 15 -6.53 5.80 2.99
C CYS A 15 -5.40 4.84 3.41
N GLY A 16 -5.71 3.56 3.57
CA GLY A 16 -4.71 2.55 3.91
C GLY A 16 -5.14 1.14 3.55
N ALA A 17 -4.15 0.30 3.27
CA ALA A 17 -4.29 -1.14 3.14
C ALA A 17 -3.27 -1.80 4.08
N VAL A 18 -3.71 -2.69 4.96
CA VAL A 18 -2.86 -3.31 5.99
C VAL A 18 -3.20 -4.79 6.15
N GLY A 19 -2.18 -5.63 6.35
CA GLY A 19 -2.35 -7.03 6.70
C GLY A 19 -2.90 -7.90 5.57
N ASP A 20 -3.74 -8.87 5.94
CA ASP A 20 -4.57 -9.69 5.06
C ASP A 20 -5.82 -8.90 4.67
N PRO A 21 -5.85 -8.39 3.44
CA PRO A 21 -6.29 -7.06 3.07
C PRO A 21 -7.46 -6.47 3.87
N HIS A 22 -7.08 -5.59 4.81
CA HIS A 22 -7.96 -4.64 5.46
C HIS A 22 -7.76 -3.27 4.84
N TYR A 23 -8.82 -2.71 4.24
CA TYR A 23 -8.82 -1.40 3.61
C TYR A 23 -9.51 -0.38 4.50
N THR A 24 -8.96 0.83 4.54
CA THR A 24 -9.59 2.03 5.11
C THR A 24 -9.65 3.11 4.04
N THR A 25 -10.84 3.63 3.77
CA THR A 25 -11.07 4.70 2.78
C THR A 25 -10.75 6.09 3.37
N PHE A 26 -10.72 7.12 2.52
CA PHE A 26 -10.39 8.49 2.93
C PHE A 26 -11.37 9.09 3.97
N ASP A 27 -12.63 8.65 3.95
CA ASP A 27 -13.69 9.00 4.90
C ASP A 27 -13.76 8.05 6.11
N GLY A 28 -12.80 7.13 6.24
CA GLY A 28 -12.63 6.29 7.43
C GLY A 28 -13.43 4.99 7.44
N LEU A 29 -14.13 4.64 6.36
CA LEU A 29 -14.85 3.37 6.25
C LEU A 29 -13.87 2.20 6.11
N ARG A 30 -14.20 1.07 6.75
CA ARG A 30 -13.34 -0.12 6.82
C ARG A 30 -13.97 -1.29 6.08
N TYR A 31 -13.17 -1.98 5.26
CA TYR A 31 -13.60 -3.11 4.45
C TYR A 31 -12.54 -4.22 4.45
N ASN A 32 -13.01 -5.47 4.37
CA ASN A 32 -12.15 -6.64 4.19
C ASN A 32 -12.40 -7.20 2.80
N PHE A 33 -11.35 -7.40 2.02
CA PHE A 33 -11.50 -7.92 0.65
C PHE A 33 -10.31 -8.79 0.24
N MET A 34 -10.54 -10.10 0.25
CA MET A 34 -9.54 -11.13 -0.04
C MET A 34 -9.47 -11.46 -1.54
N GLY A 35 -8.96 -10.53 -2.34
CA GLY A 35 -8.79 -10.71 -3.79
C GLY A 35 -7.37 -11.13 -4.20
N HIS A 36 -7.26 -12.02 -5.20
CA HIS A 36 -5.98 -12.50 -5.77
C HIS A 36 -5.72 -11.93 -7.17
N CYS A 37 -5.77 -10.61 -7.30
CA CYS A 37 -5.56 -9.90 -8.56
C CYS A 37 -4.90 -8.55 -8.30
N THR A 38 -4.72 -7.77 -9.36
CA THR A 38 -4.36 -6.37 -9.29
C THR A 38 -5.61 -5.52 -9.11
N TYR A 39 -5.61 -4.66 -8.09
CA TYR A 39 -6.73 -3.78 -7.77
C TYR A 39 -6.27 -2.33 -7.70
N THR A 40 -7.07 -1.44 -8.29
CA THR A 40 -6.83 0.00 -8.20
C THR A 40 -7.31 0.54 -6.86
N LEU A 41 -6.37 1.07 -6.08
CA LEU A 41 -6.63 1.68 -4.76
C LEU A 41 -6.95 3.16 -4.89
N LEU A 42 -6.30 3.85 -5.82
CA LEU A 42 -6.50 5.27 -6.10
C LEU A 42 -6.33 5.51 -7.60
N LYS A 43 -7.23 6.28 -8.19
CA LYS A 43 -7.11 6.75 -9.57
C LYS A 43 -7.58 8.19 -9.69
N THR A 44 -6.77 9.00 -10.34
CA THR A 44 -7.03 10.38 -10.74
C THR A 44 -6.62 10.54 -12.21
N GLU A 45 -6.65 11.76 -12.75
CA GLU A 45 -6.19 12.00 -14.13
C GLU A 45 -4.70 11.67 -14.34
N ASN A 46 -3.84 11.95 -13.35
CA ASN A 46 -2.38 11.84 -13.49
C ASN A 46 -1.72 10.82 -12.54
N ILE A 47 -2.50 10.24 -11.62
CA ILE A 47 -2.01 9.33 -10.59
C ILE A 47 -2.87 8.07 -10.56
N THR A 48 -2.23 6.92 -10.67
CA THR A 48 -2.85 5.60 -10.42
C THR A 48 -2.00 4.85 -9.41
N ILE A 49 -2.64 4.28 -8.39
CA ILE A 49 -1.99 3.39 -7.42
C ILE A 49 -2.73 2.06 -7.46
N ASP A 50 -2.03 1.01 -7.88
CA ASP A 50 -2.54 -0.36 -7.92
C ASP A 50 -1.79 -1.25 -6.92
N ALA A 51 -2.50 -2.17 -6.29
CA ALA A 51 -1.92 -3.22 -5.47
C ALA A 51 -2.13 -4.58 -6.14
N GLU A 52 -1.03 -5.29 -6.40
CA GLU A 52 -1.05 -6.70 -6.80
C GLU A 52 -1.11 -7.56 -5.55
N ASN A 53 -2.23 -8.23 -5.38
CA ASN A 53 -2.46 -9.18 -4.31
C ASN A 53 -2.40 -10.61 -4.85
N VAL A 54 -1.76 -11.49 -4.08
CA VAL A 54 -1.67 -12.92 -4.37
C VAL A 54 -2.12 -13.72 -3.15
N ALA A 55 -2.40 -15.01 -3.33
CA ALA A 55 -2.57 -15.89 -2.18
C ALA A 55 -1.30 -15.87 -1.31
N CYS A 56 -1.47 -15.67 0.00
CA CYS A 56 -0.34 -15.69 0.93
C CYS A 56 0.36 -17.06 0.89
N SER A 57 1.69 -17.04 1.03
CA SER A 57 2.49 -18.27 1.07
C SER A 57 2.27 -19.10 2.33
N GLY A 58 1.72 -18.50 3.40
CA GLY A 58 1.65 -19.12 4.72
C GLY A 58 2.96 -19.08 5.50
N ALA A 59 4.00 -18.43 4.98
CA ALA A 59 5.32 -18.37 5.63
C ALA A 59 5.28 -17.80 7.07
N ILE A 60 4.38 -16.85 7.34
CA ILE A 60 4.19 -16.31 8.71
C ILE A 60 3.55 -17.37 9.61
N THR A 61 2.51 -18.06 9.13
CA THR A 61 1.83 -19.15 9.84
C THR A 61 2.81 -20.26 10.20
N GLU A 62 3.66 -20.65 9.25
CA GLU A 62 4.73 -21.62 9.46
C GLU A 62 5.78 -21.13 10.47
N ALA A 63 6.30 -19.91 10.29
CA ALA A 63 7.31 -19.33 11.19
C ALA A 63 6.81 -19.15 12.63
N MET A 64 5.51 -18.92 12.81
CA MET A 64 4.88 -18.77 14.13
C MET A 64 4.36 -20.10 14.70
N ASN A 65 4.56 -21.24 14.02
CA ASN A 65 4.04 -22.55 14.40
C ASN A 65 2.51 -22.52 14.68
N LEU A 66 1.79 -21.73 13.87
CA LEU A 66 0.34 -21.61 13.94
C LEU A 66 -0.32 -22.64 13.03
N SER A 67 -1.54 -23.04 13.39
CA SER A 67 -2.34 -23.92 12.53
C SER A 67 -2.60 -23.26 11.19
N PRO A 68 -2.56 -24.01 10.07
CA PRO A 68 -2.93 -23.50 8.76
C PRO A 68 -4.32 -22.86 8.76
N TYR A 69 -4.52 -21.84 7.92
CA TYR A 69 -5.85 -21.32 7.69
C TYR A 69 -6.72 -22.40 7.03
N HIS A 70 -7.87 -22.72 7.66
CA HIS A 70 -8.79 -23.78 7.23
C HIS A 70 -10.10 -23.26 6.61
N GLY A 71 -10.24 -21.94 6.43
CA GLY A 71 -11.42 -21.35 5.78
C GLY A 71 -11.44 -21.55 4.26
N GLU A 72 -12.58 -21.23 3.64
CA GLU A 72 -12.68 -21.21 2.18
C GLU A 72 -11.86 -20.06 1.58
N GLY A 73 -11.05 -20.38 0.57
CA GLY A 73 -10.11 -19.44 -0.04
C GLY A 73 -8.83 -19.25 0.78
N LYS A 74 -7.75 -18.81 0.12
CA LYS A 74 -6.49 -18.47 0.80
C LYS A 74 -6.51 -16.98 1.19
N PRO A 75 -5.96 -16.59 2.35
CA PRO A 75 -5.77 -15.17 2.66
C PRO A 75 -4.92 -14.51 1.57
N SER A 76 -5.13 -13.21 1.36
CA SER A 76 -4.44 -12.46 0.32
C SER A 76 -3.31 -11.64 0.93
N CYS A 77 -2.20 -11.52 0.21
CA CYS A 77 -1.03 -10.76 0.62
C CYS A 77 -0.62 -9.82 -0.52
N THR A 78 -0.32 -8.56 -0.19
CA THR A 78 0.21 -7.62 -1.17
C THR A 78 1.62 -8.02 -1.57
N LYS A 79 1.81 -8.29 -2.86
CA LYS A 79 3.08 -8.67 -3.46
C LYS A 79 3.84 -7.47 -4.00
N ALA A 80 3.11 -6.53 -4.60
CA ALA A 80 3.69 -5.32 -5.15
C ALA A 80 2.69 -4.17 -5.15
N VAL A 81 3.21 -2.94 -5.06
CA VAL A 81 2.47 -1.70 -5.26
C VAL A 81 3.02 -1.01 -6.49
N TYR A 82 2.14 -0.64 -7.41
CA TYR A 82 2.46 0.06 -8.65
C TYR A 82 1.93 1.48 -8.55
N ILE A 83 2.81 2.46 -8.74
CA ILE A 83 2.49 3.88 -8.69
C ILE A 83 2.81 4.46 -10.05
N GLN A 84 1.79 4.99 -10.71
CA GLN A 84 1.92 5.77 -11.93
C GLN A 84 1.72 7.23 -11.58
N HIS A 85 2.65 8.10 -11.94
CA HIS A 85 2.58 9.53 -11.64
C HIS A 85 3.18 10.35 -12.79
N PHE A 86 2.34 11.10 -13.50
CA PHE A 86 2.75 11.97 -14.62
C PHE A 86 3.69 11.26 -15.62
N GLY A 87 3.40 9.99 -15.94
CA GLY A 87 4.17 9.16 -16.87
C GLY A 87 5.38 8.42 -16.28
N ALA A 88 5.70 8.64 -15.00
CA ALA A 88 6.67 7.80 -14.28
C ALA A 88 5.98 6.57 -13.69
N ASN A 89 6.64 5.41 -13.78
CA ASN A 89 6.19 4.15 -13.22
C ASN A 89 7.12 3.72 -12.08
N ILE A 90 6.60 3.60 -10.87
CA ILE A 90 7.34 3.19 -9.68
C ILE A 90 6.71 1.90 -9.16
N ASN A 91 7.52 0.84 -9.05
CA ASN A 91 7.06 -0.44 -8.54
C ASN A 91 7.80 -0.73 -7.25
N LEU A 92 7.04 -0.89 -6.16
CA LEU A 92 7.54 -1.26 -4.85
C LEU A 92 7.20 -2.72 -4.61
N LYS A 93 8.20 -3.57 -4.46
CA LYS A 93 8.04 -5.00 -4.20
C LYS A 93 8.48 -5.35 -2.79
N GLN A 94 8.01 -6.50 -2.30
CA GLN A 94 8.48 -7.06 -1.02
C GLN A 94 10.00 -7.16 -0.97
N GLY A 95 10.60 -6.98 0.21
CA GLY A 95 12.06 -6.99 0.38
C GLY A 95 12.75 -5.65 0.07
N GLY A 96 11.99 -4.59 -0.17
CA GLY A 96 12.54 -3.25 -0.42
C GLY A 96 13.03 -3.04 -1.85
N PHE A 97 12.71 -3.95 -2.78
CA PHE A 97 13.06 -3.80 -4.18
C PHE A 97 12.21 -2.71 -4.84
N ILE A 98 12.88 -1.72 -5.41
CA ILE A 98 12.26 -0.55 -6.03
C ILE A 98 12.68 -0.49 -7.50
N LEU A 99 11.69 -0.41 -8.40
CA LEU A 99 11.91 -0.18 -9.82
C LEU A 99 11.33 1.18 -10.20
N VAL A 100 12.07 1.98 -10.96
CA VAL A 100 11.59 3.21 -11.56
C VAL A 100 11.76 3.10 -13.07
N ASN A 101 10.65 3.20 -13.81
CA ASN A 101 10.60 3.03 -15.27
C ASN A 101 11.30 1.74 -15.74
N GLY A 102 11.12 0.65 -14.97
CA GLY A 102 11.72 -0.66 -15.25
C GLY A 102 13.19 -0.84 -14.80
N LYS A 103 13.85 0.22 -14.30
CA LYS A 103 15.24 0.15 -13.80
C LYS A 103 15.26 0.08 -12.27
N GLU A 104 16.09 -0.82 -11.73
CA GLU A 104 16.28 -0.95 -10.29
C GLU A 104 16.97 0.27 -9.68
N VAL A 105 16.43 0.70 -8.55
CA VAL A 105 16.97 1.79 -7.72
C VAL A 105 17.55 1.16 -6.46
N THR A 106 18.88 1.16 -6.37
CA THR A 106 19.63 0.59 -5.24
C THR A 106 20.13 1.65 -4.25
N ALA A 107 20.08 2.94 -4.63
CA ALA A 107 20.52 4.05 -3.81
C ALA A 107 19.36 5.00 -3.51
N LEU A 108 19.17 5.32 -2.21
CA LEU A 108 18.14 6.22 -1.72
C LEU A 108 18.78 7.37 -0.91
N PRO A 109 18.18 8.58 -0.90
CA PRO A 109 16.90 8.92 -1.53
C PRO A 109 17.02 9.07 -3.05
N ALA A 110 15.98 8.67 -3.77
CA ALA A 110 15.85 8.86 -5.21
C ALA A 110 14.78 9.91 -5.53
N LYS A 111 14.94 10.65 -6.62
CA LYS A 111 13.97 11.64 -7.09
C LYS A 111 13.51 11.29 -8.50
N VAL A 112 12.20 11.28 -8.71
CA VAL A 112 11.54 10.95 -9.98
C VAL A 112 10.47 12.01 -10.25
N GLY A 113 10.82 13.03 -11.05
CA GLY A 113 9.99 14.23 -11.15
C GLY A 113 9.76 14.87 -9.77
N ASP A 114 8.50 15.00 -9.37
CA ASP A 114 8.11 15.54 -8.06
C ASP A 114 8.07 14.49 -6.94
N ILE A 115 8.24 13.21 -7.27
CA ILE A 115 8.28 12.14 -6.27
C ILE A 115 9.68 12.03 -5.68
N LYS A 116 9.76 11.98 -4.36
CA LYS A 116 10.96 11.65 -3.60
C LYS A 116 10.75 10.33 -2.89
N ILE A 117 11.58 9.34 -3.20
CA ILE A 117 11.55 8.02 -2.58
C ILE A 117 12.66 7.98 -1.54
N ARG A 118 12.34 7.63 -0.29
CA ARG A 118 13.30 7.56 0.82
C ARG A 118 13.06 6.32 1.68
N ALA A 119 14.14 5.66 2.08
CA ALA A 119 14.09 4.70 3.18
C ALA A 119 14.16 5.46 4.52
N ALA A 120 13.08 5.40 5.31
CA ALA A 120 13.11 5.84 6.69
C ALA A 120 13.85 4.83 7.59
N SER A 121 13.82 3.55 7.21
CA SER A 121 14.62 2.46 7.78
C SER A 121 14.75 1.32 6.76
N SER A 122 15.37 0.19 7.14
CA SER A 122 15.41 -1.03 6.31
C SER A 122 14.04 -1.65 6.02
N LEU A 123 13.00 -1.31 6.81
CA LEU A 123 11.64 -1.87 6.67
C LEU A 123 10.60 -0.85 6.18
N PHE A 124 10.96 0.44 6.12
CA PHE A 124 10.00 1.51 5.85
C PHE A 124 10.49 2.40 4.71
N ILE A 125 9.78 2.35 3.58
CA ILE A 125 9.94 3.26 2.43
C ILE A 125 8.81 4.28 2.44
N MET A 126 9.13 5.53 2.16
CA MET A 126 8.19 6.66 2.04
C MET A 126 8.49 7.54 0.83
#